data_AF-A0A0G3M4K6-F1
#
_entry.id   AF-A0A0G3M4K6-F1
#
_cell.length_a   1.000
_cell.length_b   1.000
_cell.length_c   1.000
_cell.angle_alpha   90.00
_cell.angle_beta   90.00
_cell.angle_gamma   90.00
#
_symmetry.space_group_name_H-M   'P 1'
#
loop_
_entity.id
_entity.type
_entity.pdbx_description
1 polymer ?
#
loop_
_entity_poly.entity_id
_entity_poly.type
_entity_poly.pdbx_seq_one_letter_code
_entity_poly.pdbx_strand_id
1 'polypeptide(L)'
;MKITVELNEWYIDDYRFLKILNTFLIMRKSLFFVALLAGVYGINAQTGNVGINTPSPASTLTVNGSFAATYKTVTASGTVGADDYYMAYNGTGIGTLTLPAAVSGAGNFAGRTYHFKNTGPGILTIAASGGELIDNQNGPGVSSIDIPSGYYAFLVSKGTLSGTTWELVLFSSSNSMPSVSQTYLFSSAQQNAVKQNCIATTGSAWVKTEIKYPQGMSINTANGVDLSTGRFTAPTEGYYMVYGSAQFDNSEVAGQPAFAWCVLYLVKNFATTPNNQLVQNYHTNPGIFASGIVSAVVHLNAGETVSMASAAQLNNLGAQYQVTATSIYGYKIAN
;
A
#
# COMPACT_ATOMS: atom_id res chain seq x y z
N MET A 1 -49.73 -59.77 -92.44
CA MET A 1 -50.27 -58.94 -91.34
C MET A 1 -49.17 -58.79 -90.30
N LYS A 2 -48.51 -57.63 -90.23
CA LYS A 2 -47.50 -57.33 -89.21
C LYS A 2 -47.84 -55.94 -88.68
N ILE A 3 -48.20 -55.90 -87.41
CA ILE A 3 -48.74 -54.73 -86.70
C ILE A 3 -47.57 -53.82 -86.33
N THR A 4 -47.65 -52.57 -86.77
CA THR A 4 -46.85 -51.46 -86.27
C THR A 4 -47.43 -51.04 -84.91
N VAL A 5 -46.61 -50.99 -83.86
CA VAL A 5 -46.99 -50.36 -82.59
C VAL A 5 -46.09 -49.14 -82.43
N GLU A 6 -46.68 -47.96 -82.51
CA GLU A 6 -46.06 -46.69 -82.11
C GLU A 6 -45.89 -46.68 -80.59
N LEU A 7 -44.65 -46.47 -80.12
CA LEU A 7 -44.36 -46.13 -78.74
C LEU A 7 -43.96 -44.66 -78.71
N ASN A 8 -44.92 -43.77 -78.48
CA ASN A 8 -44.64 -42.38 -78.15
C ASN A 8 -45.61 -41.91 -77.06
N GLU A 9 -45.07 -41.12 -76.13
CA GLU A 9 -45.71 -40.13 -75.24
C GLU A 9 -45.52 -40.30 -73.72
N TRP A 10 -45.27 -41.49 -73.18
CA TRP A 10 -45.18 -41.64 -71.70
C TRP A 10 -43.83 -41.26 -71.05
N TYR A 11 -42.74 -41.14 -71.82
CA TYR A 11 -41.39 -40.95 -71.26
C TYR A 11 -40.95 -39.48 -71.14
N ILE A 12 -41.64 -38.55 -71.81
CA ILE A 12 -41.22 -37.14 -71.90
C ILE A 12 -41.68 -36.33 -70.66
N ASP A 13 -42.81 -36.70 -70.05
CA ASP A 13 -43.38 -35.96 -68.92
C ASP A 13 -42.63 -36.22 -67.60
N ASP A 14 -42.13 -37.44 -67.37
CA ASP A 14 -41.34 -37.77 -66.16
C ASP A 14 -40.01 -37.01 -66.08
N TYR A 15 -39.33 -36.81 -67.22
CA TYR A 15 -38.08 -36.04 -67.26
C TYR A 15 -38.29 -34.54 -66.99
N ARG A 16 -39.45 -34.00 -67.40
CA ARG A 16 -39.82 -32.60 -67.13
C ARG A 16 -40.20 -32.43 -65.66
N PHE A 17 -40.95 -33.37 -65.09
CA PHE A 17 -41.33 -33.35 -63.68
C PHE A 17 -40.10 -33.46 -62.74
N LEU A 18 -39.15 -34.34 -63.06
CA LEU A 18 -37.91 -34.50 -62.28
C LEU A 18 -36.99 -33.27 -62.36
N LYS A 19 -36.93 -32.61 -63.53
CA LYS A 19 -36.20 -31.33 -63.68
C LYS A 19 -36.83 -30.21 -62.87
N ILE A 20 -38.15 -30.06 -62.92
CA ILE A 20 -38.89 -29.04 -62.16
C ILE A 20 -38.69 -29.25 -60.65
N LEU A 21 -38.79 -30.49 -60.18
CA LEU A 21 -38.58 -30.83 -58.76
C LEU A 21 -37.14 -30.51 -58.29
N ASN A 22 -36.13 -30.82 -59.12
CA ASN A 22 -34.73 -30.48 -58.83
C ASN A 22 -34.47 -28.97 -58.84
N THR A 23 -35.02 -28.23 -59.81
CA THR A 23 -34.90 -26.76 -59.85
C THR A 23 -35.56 -26.14 -58.62
N PHE A 24 -36.72 -26.64 -58.20
CA PHE A 24 -37.42 -26.17 -57.00
C PHE A 24 -36.63 -26.45 -55.71
N LEU A 25 -35.99 -27.63 -55.61
CA LEU A 25 -35.10 -27.96 -54.49
C LEU A 25 -33.85 -27.08 -54.46
N ILE A 26 -33.25 -26.76 -55.61
CA ILE A 26 -32.06 -25.90 -55.72
C ILE A 26 -32.41 -24.46 -55.34
N MET A 27 -33.53 -23.93 -55.81
CA MET A 27 -33.98 -22.57 -55.47
C MET A 27 -34.32 -22.44 -53.99
N ARG A 28 -34.97 -23.44 -53.38
CA ARG A 28 -35.28 -23.45 -51.94
C ARG A 28 -34.02 -23.45 -51.07
N LYS A 29 -32.97 -24.18 -51.48
CA LYS A 29 -31.66 -24.18 -50.80
C LYS A 29 -30.95 -22.83 -50.95
N SER A 30 -31.01 -22.22 -52.14
CA SER A 30 -30.39 -20.92 -52.42
C SER A 30 -31.08 -19.78 -51.66
N LEU A 31 -32.42 -19.78 -51.59
CA LEU A 31 -33.16 -18.81 -50.77
C LEU A 31 -32.88 -18.97 -49.28
N PHE A 32 -32.79 -20.21 -48.77
CA PHE A 32 -32.41 -20.45 -47.37
C PHE A 32 -30.99 -19.93 -47.09
N PHE A 33 -30.07 -20.11 -48.03
CA PHE A 33 -28.70 -19.63 -47.91
C PHE A 33 -28.61 -18.10 -47.94
N VAL A 34 -29.37 -17.44 -48.82
CA VAL A 34 -29.43 -15.97 -48.89
C VAL A 34 -30.11 -15.39 -47.64
N ALA A 35 -31.16 -16.02 -47.12
CA ALA A 35 -31.82 -15.62 -45.87
C ALA A 35 -30.89 -15.82 -44.66
N LEU A 36 -30.12 -16.91 -44.63
CA LEU A 36 -29.09 -17.14 -43.62
C LEU A 36 -28.01 -16.04 -43.71
N LEU A 37 -27.48 -15.75 -44.90
CA LEU A 37 -26.49 -14.69 -45.12
C LEU A 37 -27.02 -13.31 -44.69
N ALA A 38 -28.26 -12.98 -45.04
CA ALA A 38 -28.90 -11.72 -44.64
C ALA A 38 -29.15 -11.63 -43.12
N GLY A 39 -29.40 -12.76 -42.44
CA GLY A 39 -29.53 -12.84 -40.99
C GLY A 39 -28.23 -12.61 -40.22
N VAL A 40 -27.06 -12.86 -40.84
CA VAL A 40 -25.75 -12.60 -40.21
C VAL A 40 -25.40 -11.11 -40.20
N TYR A 41 -25.95 -10.32 -41.13
CA TYR A 41 -25.72 -8.86 -41.19
C TYR A 41 -26.36 -8.08 -40.01
N GLY A 42 -27.19 -8.73 -39.17
CA GLY A 42 -27.94 -8.09 -38.09
C GLY A 42 -27.52 -8.45 -36.66
N ILE A 43 -26.42 -9.20 -36.45
CA ILE A 43 -25.95 -9.54 -35.10
C ILE A 43 -25.22 -8.33 -34.50
N ASN A 44 -26.00 -7.43 -33.90
CA ASN A 44 -25.49 -6.29 -33.13
C ASN A 44 -24.80 -6.77 -31.84
N ALA A 45 -23.50 -7.05 -31.91
CA ALA A 45 -22.66 -7.28 -30.74
C ALA A 45 -22.17 -5.96 -30.08
N GLN A 46 -22.63 -4.79 -30.52
CA GLN A 46 -21.91 -3.53 -30.27
C GLN A 46 -22.77 -2.28 -30.04
N THR A 47 -23.90 -2.38 -29.36
CA THR A 47 -24.55 -1.18 -28.80
C THR A 47 -24.22 -1.07 -27.31
N GLY A 48 -23.12 -0.37 -26.98
CA GLY A 48 -22.79 0.08 -25.62
C GLY A 48 -21.66 -0.63 -24.87
N ASN A 49 -20.51 -0.87 -25.52
CA ASN A 49 -19.24 -1.33 -24.92
C ASN A 49 -19.09 -2.84 -24.65
N VAL A 50 -18.61 -3.58 -25.65
CA VAL A 50 -17.50 -4.52 -25.40
C VAL A 50 -16.59 -4.53 -26.64
N GLY A 51 -15.45 -3.86 -26.50
CA GLY A 51 -14.21 -4.05 -27.27
C GLY A 51 -13.09 -4.42 -26.29
N ILE A 52 -11.92 -4.90 -26.72
CA ILE A 52 -11.09 -4.21 -27.73
C ILE A 52 -10.57 -5.17 -28.83
N ASN A 53 -11.09 -5.13 -30.06
CA ASN A 53 -10.36 -5.39 -31.33
C ASN A 53 -10.48 -4.16 -32.25
N THR A 54 -10.46 -2.94 -31.71
CA THR A 54 -11.57 -2.08 -32.13
C THR A 54 -11.13 -0.78 -32.82
N PRO A 55 -11.57 -0.56 -34.07
CA PRO A 55 -11.64 0.76 -34.68
C PRO A 55 -12.70 1.72 -34.09
N SER A 56 -13.34 1.43 -32.94
CA SER A 56 -14.02 2.42 -32.04
C SER A 56 -14.63 1.85 -30.71
N PRO A 57 -13.84 1.69 -29.63
CA PRO A 57 -14.34 1.58 -28.24
C PRO A 57 -13.90 2.80 -27.39
N ALA A 58 -14.73 3.26 -26.44
CA ALA A 58 -14.36 4.30 -25.46
C ALA A 58 -14.59 3.85 -23.99
N SER A 59 -14.36 2.55 -23.76
CA SER A 59 -14.36 1.74 -22.52
C SER A 59 -15.69 1.53 -21.78
N THR A 60 -16.06 0.26 -21.51
CA THR A 60 -16.52 -0.27 -20.19
C THR A 60 -16.33 -1.79 -20.14
N LEU A 61 -15.10 -2.26 -19.91
CA LEU A 61 -14.82 -3.66 -19.60
C LEU A 61 -15.24 -3.96 -18.15
N THR A 62 -16.09 -4.97 -17.93
CA THR A 62 -16.46 -5.43 -16.59
C THR A 62 -16.07 -6.89 -16.41
N VAL A 63 -15.19 -7.15 -15.44
CA VAL A 63 -14.86 -8.51 -14.99
C VAL A 63 -15.56 -8.72 -13.65
N ASN A 64 -16.62 -9.54 -13.63
CA ASN A 64 -17.31 -9.90 -12.39
C ASN A 64 -16.66 -11.15 -11.76
N GLY A 65 -15.40 -11.01 -11.36
CA GLY A 65 -14.56 -12.09 -10.84
C GLY A 65 -13.07 -11.73 -10.85
N SER A 66 -12.21 -12.72 -10.59
CA SER A 66 -10.76 -12.54 -10.63
C SER A 66 -10.24 -12.35 -12.05
N PHE A 67 -9.27 -11.46 -12.23
CA PHE A 67 -8.47 -11.31 -13.45
C PHE A 67 -7.10 -11.94 -13.24
N ALA A 68 -6.69 -12.83 -14.14
CA ALA A 68 -5.37 -13.46 -14.14
C ALA A 68 -4.63 -13.07 -15.42
N ALA A 69 -3.43 -12.53 -15.27
CA ALA A 69 -2.50 -12.22 -16.34
C ALA A 69 -1.17 -12.95 -16.08
N THR A 70 -0.27 -12.95 -17.07
CA THR A 70 1.00 -13.67 -17.00
C THR A 70 1.82 -13.24 -15.78
N TYR A 71 2.21 -14.21 -14.94
CA TYR A 71 3.19 -14.05 -13.88
C TYR A 71 4.44 -14.86 -14.20
N LYS A 72 5.60 -14.20 -14.23
CA LYS A 72 6.86 -14.80 -14.63
C LYS A 72 7.97 -14.48 -13.65
N THR A 73 8.64 -15.50 -13.14
CA THR A 73 9.86 -15.32 -12.33
C THR A 73 11.09 -15.35 -13.23
N VAL A 74 12.01 -14.40 -13.04
CA VAL A 74 13.27 -14.30 -13.79
C VAL A 74 14.45 -14.14 -12.84
N THR A 75 15.61 -14.71 -13.17
CA THR A 75 16.81 -14.69 -12.31
C THR A 75 18.04 -14.08 -12.99
N ALA A 76 17.92 -13.72 -14.26
CA ALA A 76 18.99 -13.15 -15.09
C ALA A 76 18.44 -12.04 -15.99
N SER A 77 19.35 -11.30 -16.63
CA SER A 77 19.01 -10.28 -17.62
C SER A 77 18.29 -10.88 -18.85
N GLY A 78 17.49 -10.07 -19.52
CA GLY A 78 16.75 -10.49 -20.71
C GLY A 78 15.86 -9.40 -21.29
N THR A 79 14.98 -9.79 -22.20
CA THR A 79 14.00 -8.90 -22.83
C THR A 79 12.61 -9.14 -22.27
N VAL A 80 11.82 -8.08 -22.15
CA VAL A 80 10.40 -8.14 -21.80
C VAL A 80 9.60 -8.43 -23.07
N GLY A 81 8.77 -9.47 -23.03
CA GLY A 81 7.99 -9.94 -24.18
C GLY A 81 6.61 -9.30 -24.29
N ALA A 82 5.94 -9.51 -25.43
CA ALA A 82 4.57 -9.04 -25.65
C ALA A 82 3.53 -9.73 -24.74
N ASP A 83 3.83 -10.96 -24.30
CA ASP A 83 2.95 -11.77 -23.45
C ASP A 83 3.27 -11.67 -21.95
N ASP A 84 4.32 -10.92 -21.59
CA ASP A 84 4.66 -10.67 -20.19
C ASP A 84 3.68 -9.63 -19.61
N TYR A 85 3.36 -9.75 -18.31
CA TYR A 85 2.52 -8.78 -17.61
C TYR A 85 3.11 -8.45 -16.24
N TYR A 86 3.32 -9.48 -15.40
CA TYR A 86 3.98 -9.37 -14.12
C TYR A 86 5.29 -10.17 -14.12
N MET A 87 6.40 -9.48 -13.87
CA MET A 87 7.73 -10.07 -13.84
C MET A 87 8.36 -9.92 -12.45
N ALA A 88 8.61 -11.04 -11.78
CA ALA A 88 9.28 -11.10 -10.49
C ALA A 88 10.76 -11.48 -10.66
N TYR A 89 11.66 -10.52 -10.48
CA TYR A 89 13.10 -10.78 -10.50
C TYR A 89 13.57 -11.34 -9.15
N ASN A 90 14.14 -12.53 -9.17
CA ASN A 90 14.70 -13.23 -8.01
C ASN A 90 16.18 -13.59 -8.24
N GLY A 91 16.92 -12.70 -8.89
CA GLY A 91 18.37 -12.84 -9.05
C GLY A 91 19.14 -12.32 -7.85
N THR A 92 20.33 -12.87 -7.62
CA THR A 92 21.24 -12.44 -6.55
C THR A 92 22.21 -11.34 -6.98
N GLY A 93 22.45 -11.21 -8.29
CA GLY A 93 23.29 -10.16 -8.88
C GLY A 93 22.48 -9.03 -9.50
N ILE A 94 23.17 -8.12 -10.19
CA ILE A 94 22.53 -7.10 -11.03
C ILE A 94 21.93 -7.79 -12.26
N GLY A 95 20.65 -7.60 -12.51
CA GLY A 95 19.94 -8.11 -13.69
C GLY A 95 19.24 -6.99 -14.43
N THR A 96 19.22 -7.06 -15.76
CA THR A 96 18.61 -6.02 -16.60
C THR A 96 17.50 -6.61 -17.46
N LEU A 97 16.29 -6.09 -17.33
CA LEU A 97 15.19 -6.39 -18.24
C LEU A 97 15.00 -5.23 -19.21
N THR A 98 15.14 -5.51 -20.50
CA THR A 98 15.00 -4.50 -21.56
C THR A 98 13.57 -4.49 -22.07
N LEU A 99 12.93 -3.33 -22.02
CA LEU A 99 11.59 -3.09 -22.53
C LEU A 99 11.53 -3.28 -24.06
N PRO A 100 10.36 -3.62 -24.62
CA PRO A 100 10.19 -3.65 -26.07
C PRO A 100 10.47 -2.29 -26.69
N ALA A 101 11.12 -2.30 -27.85
CA ALA A 101 11.26 -1.09 -28.68
C ALA A 101 9.90 -0.63 -29.20
N ALA A 102 9.71 0.68 -29.30
CA ALA A 102 8.52 1.29 -29.87
C ALA A 102 8.34 0.88 -31.34
N VAL A 103 7.10 0.56 -31.70
CA VAL A 103 6.74 0.13 -33.06
C VAL A 103 5.82 1.18 -33.70
N SER A 104 6.09 1.55 -34.94
CA SER A 104 5.23 2.45 -35.73
C SER A 104 4.11 1.70 -36.44
N GLY A 105 2.93 2.31 -36.57
CA GLY A 105 1.84 1.77 -37.37
C GLY A 105 1.17 0.55 -36.72
N ALA A 106 0.83 -0.45 -37.54
CA ALA A 106 0.16 -1.65 -37.07
C ALA A 106 1.08 -2.42 -36.10
N GLY A 107 0.62 -2.62 -34.85
CA GLY A 107 1.42 -3.24 -33.79
C GLY A 107 2.02 -2.25 -32.78
N ASN A 108 1.80 -0.93 -32.93
CA ASN A 108 2.03 0.02 -31.85
C ASN A 108 1.21 -0.39 -30.62
N PHE A 109 1.85 -0.36 -29.45
CA PHE A 109 1.31 -0.89 -28.21
C PHE A 109 1.15 0.19 -27.13
N ALA A 110 0.79 1.41 -27.54
CA ALA A 110 0.39 2.49 -26.63
C ALA A 110 -0.58 1.97 -25.55
N GLY A 111 -0.32 2.31 -24.30
CA GLY A 111 -1.10 1.85 -23.16
C GLY A 111 -0.77 0.45 -22.65
N ARG A 112 0.15 -0.31 -23.29
CA ARG A 112 0.61 -1.59 -22.75
C ARG A 112 1.35 -1.37 -21.43
N THR A 113 0.97 -2.16 -20.43
CA THR A 113 1.48 -2.06 -19.06
C THR A 113 2.37 -3.24 -18.70
N TYR A 114 3.44 -2.98 -17.95
CA TYR A 114 4.26 -4.01 -17.34
C TYR A 114 4.48 -3.74 -15.85
N HIS A 115 4.42 -4.81 -15.08
CA HIS A 115 4.59 -4.83 -13.63
C HIS A 115 5.91 -5.55 -13.32
N PHE A 116 6.83 -4.88 -12.64
CA PHE A 116 8.12 -5.43 -12.25
C PHE A 116 8.24 -5.45 -10.74
N LYS A 117 8.59 -6.60 -10.19
CA LYS A 117 8.88 -6.75 -8.76
C LYS A 117 10.26 -7.34 -8.58
N ASN A 118 11.09 -6.70 -7.77
CA ASN A 118 12.32 -7.33 -7.32
C ASN A 118 12.05 -8.08 -6.01
N THR A 119 12.03 -9.41 -6.08
CA THR A 119 11.86 -10.32 -4.94
C THR A 119 13.17 -10.94 -4.48
N GLY A 120 14.25 -10.79 -5.26
CA GLY A 120 15.59 -11.26 -4.93
C GLY A 120 16.44 -10.22 -4.19
N PRO A 121 17.65 -10.60 -3.74
CA PRO A 121 18.55 -9.68 -3.04
C PRO A 121 19.40 -8.79 -3.98
N GLY A 122 19.45 -9.11 -5.28
CA GLY A 122 20.16 -8.30 -6.28
C GLY A 122 19.44 -7.00 -6.66
N ILE A 123 20.02 -6.23 -7.58
CA ILE A 123 19.38 -5.04 -8.17
C ILE A 123 18.76 -5.44 -9.51
N LEU A 124 17.49 -5.08 -9.74
CA LEU A 124 16.83 -5.23 -11.03
C LEU A 124 16.85 -3.88 -11.75
N THR A 125 17.49 -3.79 -12.90
CA THR A 125 17.44 -2.61 -13.77
C THR A 125 16.39 -2.84 -14.86
N ILE A 126 15.49 -1.88 -15.08
CA ILE A 126 14.62 -1.85 -16.25
C ILE A 126 15.19 -0.84 -17.23
N ALA A 127 15.53 -1.30 -18.43
CA ALA A 127 16.12 -0.47 -19.48
C ALA A 127 15.13 -0.25 -20.62
N ALA A 128 15.09 0.98 -21.16
CA ALA A 128 14.45 1.25 -22.44
C ALA A 128 15.28 0.61 -23.58
N SER A 129 14.63 0.37 -24.72
CA SER A 129 15.30 -0.24 -25.87
C SER A 129 16.11 0.79 -26.65
N GLY A 130 17.37 0.49 -26.97
CA GLY A 130 18.20 1.35 -27.81
C GLY A 130 18.35 2.78 -27.26
N GLY A 131 17.99 3.78 -28.08
CA GLY A 131 18.06 5.20 -27.72
C GLY A 131 16.76 5.77 -27.12
N GLU A 132 15.77 4.92 -26.83
CA GLU A 132 14.53 5.32 -26.19
C GLU A 132 14.74 5.66 -24.71
N LEU A 133 13.79 6.40 -24.12
CA LEU A 133 13.86 6.85 -22.73
C LEU A 133 12.58 6.51 -21.96
N ILE A 134 12.73 6.43 -20.64
CA ILE A 134 11.68 6.32 -19.64
C ILE A 134 11.46 7.71 -19.05
N ASP A 135 10.22 8.18 -19.12
CA ASP A 135 9.77 9.36 -18.39
C ASP A 135 9.60 9.00 -16.90
N ASN A 136 10.45 9.57 -16.04
CA ASN A 136 10.42 9.36 -14.60
C ASN A 136 9.98 10.63 -13.83
N GLN A 137 9.43 11.63 -14.54
CA GLN A 137 8.95 12.91 -14.00
C GLN A 137 9.99 13.76 -13.23
N ASN A 138 11.29 13.45 -13.36
CA ASN A 138 12.38 14.15 -12.65
C ASN A 138 13.35 14.88 -13.60
N GLY A 139 12.86 15.38 -14.73
CA GLY A 139 13.66 16.09 -15.74
C GLY A 139 13.67 15.38 -17.09
N PRO A 140 14.77 15.44 -17.86
CA PRO A 140 14.90 14.67 -19.11
C PRO A 140 14.70 13.17 -18.85
N GLY A 141 14.10 12.46 -19.82
CA GLY A 141 13.91 11.01 -19.72
C GLY A 141 15.22 10.25 -19.50
N VAL A 142 15.14 9.09 -18.85
CA VAL A 142 16.29 8.25 -18.50
C VAL A 142 16.32 6.96 -19.31
N SER A 143 17.50 6.44 -19.63
CA SER A 143 17.63 5.18 -20.38
C SER A 143 17.24 3.94 -19.56
N SER A 144 17.29 4.05 -18.23
CA SER A 144 16.96 2.95 -17.32
C SER A 144 16.59 3.44 -15.93
N ILE A 145 15.93 2.57 -15.17
CA ILE A 145 15.66 2.74 -13.75
C ILE A 145 16.09 1.49 -12.98
N ASP A 146 16.61 1.67 -11.76
CA ASP A 146 16.93 0.57 -10.87
C ASP A 146 15.80 0.33 -9.87
N ILE A 147 15.46 -0.94 -9.67
CA ILE A 147 14.47 -1.47 -8.75
C ILE A 147 15.23 -2.27 -7.68
N PRO A 148 15.49 -1.68 -6.50
CA PRO A 148 16.15 -2.38 -5.40
C PRO A 148 15.35 -3.58 -4.89
N SER A 149 15.97 -4.44 -4.09
CA SER A 149 15.28 -5.57 -3.45
C SER A 149 14.03 -5.10 -2.68
N GLY A 150 12.89 -5.76 -2.91
CA GLY A 150 11.61 -5.42 -2.30
C GLY A 150 10.88 -4.25 -2.94
N TYR A 151 11.44 -3.61 -3.97
CA TYR A 151 10.78 -2.58 -4.75
C TYR A 151 9.97 -3.16 -5.91
N TYR A 152 9.04 -2.35 -6.39
CA TYR A 152 8.08 -2.61 -7.44
C TYR A 152 8.04 -1.39 -8.36
N ALA A 153 7.99 -1.63 -9.68
CA ALA A 153 7.76 -0.60 -10.68
C ALA A 153 6.62 -1.00 -11.61
N PHE A 154 5.81 -0.03 -11.98
CA PHE A 154 4.76 -0.14 -12.99
C PHE A 154 5.05 0.86 -14.11
N LEU A 155 5.20 0.35 -15.32
CA LEU A 155 5.44 1.18 -16.51
C LEU A 155 4.33 1.00 -17.53
N VAL A 156 4.07 2.05 -18.30
CA VAL A 156 3.14 2.05 -19.44
C VAL A 156 3.84 2.58 -20.69
N SER A 157 3.54 2.01 -21.85
CA SER A 157 4.03 2.53 -23.14
C SER A 157 3.25 3.79 -23.53
N LYS A 158 3.96 4.85 -23.91
CA LYS A 158 3.38 6.10 -24.40
C LYS A 158 2.94 6.02 -25.87
N GLY A 159 3.39 4.98 -26.60
CA GLY A 159 3.13 4.82 -28.03
C GLY A 159 3.92 5.75 -28.95
N THR A 160 4.79 6.60 -28.40
CA THR A 160 5.70 7.47 -29.14
C THR A 160 6.90 6.68 -29.69
N LEU A 161 7.52 7.19 -30.75
CA LEU A 161 8.62 6.49 -31.46
C LEU A 161 10.03 7.01 -31.12
N SER A 162 10.12 8.10 -30.35
CA SER A 162 11.40 8.72 -29.97
C SER A 162 11.27 9.52 -28.66
N GLY A 163 12.42 9.83 -28.05
CA GLY A 163 12.46 10.47 -26.73
C GLY A 163 11.92 9.53 -25.66
N THR A 164 11.01 10.02 -24.82
CA THR A 164 10.34 9.15 -23.85
C THR A 164 9.30 8.30 -24.54
N THR A 165 9.50 6.98 -24.58
CA THR A 165 8.56 5.98 -25.14
C THR A 165 7.84 5.20 -24.06
N TRP A 166 8.38 5.23 -22.84
CA TRP A 166 7.82 4.63 -21.64
C TRP A 166 7.57 5.69 -20.57
N GLU A 167 6.57 5.46 -19.73
CA GLU A 167 6.26 6.27 -18.56
C GLU A 167 6.29 5.39 -17.31
N LEU A 168 7.00 5.85 -16.29
CA LEU A 168 6.98 5.24 -14.96
C LEU A 168 5.74 5.75 -14.21
N VAL A 169 4.76 4.86 -14.04
CA VAL A 169 3.47 5.18 -13.41
C VAL A 169 3.56 5.10 -11.88
N LEU A 170 4.22 4.05 -11.37
CA LEU A 170 4.39 3.84 -9.94
C LEU A 170 5.75 3.23 -9.68
N PHE A 171 6.44 3.76 -8.69
CA PHE A 171 7.63 3.17 -8.09
C PHE A 171 7.41 3.12 -6.58
N SER A 172 7.30 1.93 -6.03
CA SER A 172 6.96 1.73 -4.62
C SER A 172 7.72 0.53 -4.06
N SER A 173 7.82 0.44 -2.74
CA SER A 173 8.34 -0.77 -2.11
C SER A 173 7.25 -1.48 -1.33
N SER A 174 7.25 -2.81 -1.34
CA SER A 174 6.46 -3.57 -0.36
C SER A 174 7.05 -3.43 1.05
N ASN A 175 8.26 -2.88 1.14
CA ASN A 175 9.00 -2.62 2.36
C ASN A 175 8.72 -1.20 2.91
N SER A 176 7.78 -0.45 2.30
CA SER A 176 7.44 0.94 2.65
C SER A 176 5.98 1.10 3.09
N MET A 177 5.44 0.13 3.84
CA MET A 177 5.02 0.56 5.17
C MET A 177 6.32 0.97 5.88
N PRO A 178 6.43 2.16 6.49
CA PRO A 178 7.70 2.62 7.08
C PRO A 178 8.38 1.45 7.77
N SER A 179 9.52 1.03 7.24
CA SER A 179 10.32 0.02 7.89
C SER A 179 10.55 0.54 9.31
N VAL A 180 10.14 -0.25 10.29
CA VAL A 180 10.38 -0.06 11.72
C VAL A 180 11.90 0.13 12.01
N SER A 181 12.77 -0.01 11.01
CA SER A 181 14.22 0.16 11.11
C SER A 181 14.77 1.59 11.02
N GLN A 182 13.99 2.62 10.62
CA GLN A 182 14.45 4.03 10.64
C GLN A 182 13.64 4.93 11.58
N THR A 183 12.45 4.49 11.95
CA THR A 183 11.63 5.10 12.98
C THR A 183 11.87 4.29 14.25
N TYR A 184 12.56 4.86 15.23
CA TYR A 184 12.75 4.22 16.53
C TYR A 184 11.42 4.24 17.31
N LEU A 185 10.48 3.44 16.83
CA LEU A 185 9.15 3.31 17.37
C LEU A 185 9.23 2.63 18.73
N PHE A 186 8.60 3.26 19.70
CA PHE A 186 8.29 2.63 20.97
C PHE A 186 6.84 2.89 21.33
N SER A 187 6.23 1.94 22.02
CA SER A 187 4.91 2.07 22.61
C SER A 187 4.81 1.17 23.83
N SER A 188 4.54 1.77 24.98
CA SER A 188 4.24 1.06 26.23
C SER A 188 2.89 1.50 26.76
N ALA A 189 2.22 0.60 27.47
CA ALA A 189 1.03 0.95 28.21
C ALA A 189 0.99 0.22 29.55
N GLN A 190 0.61 0.92 30.61
CA GLN A 190 0.18 0.33 31.87
C GLN A 190 -1.34 0.19 31.83
N GLN A 191 -1.83 -1.02 32.05
CA GLN A 191 -3.28 -1.26 32.15
C GLN A 191 -3.86 -0.61 33.41
N ASN A 192 -5.16 -0.30 33.38
CA ASN A 192 -5.87 0.31 34.51
C ASN A 192 -5.78 -0.49 35.81
N ALA A 193 -5.60 -1.81 35.73
CA ALA A 193 -5.45 -2.70 36.89
C ALA A 193 -4.15 -2.49 37.68
N VAL A 194 -3.19 -1.72 37.13
CA VAL A 194 -1.96 -1.35 37.84
C VAL A 194 -1.95 0.15 38.06
N LYS A 195 -1.72 0.55 39.31
CA LYS A 195 -1.55 1.94 39.72
C LYS A 195 -0.14 2.12 40.26
N GLN A 196 0.57 3.11 39.74
CA GLN A 196 1.86 3.49 40.26
C GLN A 196 1.66 4.51 41.38
N ASN A 197 2.14 4.17 42.58
CA ASN A 197 2.20 5.12 43.69
C ASN A 197 3.30 6.16 43.41
N CYS A 198 2.97 7.43 43.60
CA CYS A 198 3.86 8.58 43.44
C CYS A 198 3.85 9.41 44.72
N ILE A 199 4.94 10.15 44.97
CA ILE A 199 5.08 10.96 46.18
C ILE A 199 4.43 12.32 45.93
N ALA A 200 3.49 12.71 46.79
CA ALA A 200 2.85 14.02 46.71
C ALA A 200 3.81 15.14 47.12
N THR A 201 3.65 16.30 46.48
CA THR A 201 4.37 17.53 46.83
C THR A 201 3.78 18.13 48.10
N THR A 202 4.61 18.32 49.14
CA THR A 202 4.21 18.86 50.45
C THR A 202 4.90 20.20 50.79
N GLY A 203 5.85 20.65 49.97
CA GLY A 203 6.63 21.88 50.19
C GLY A 203 6.70 22.76 48.94
N SER A 204 7.61 23.75 48.95
CA SER A 204 7.81 24.69 47.85
C SER A 204 8.46 24.07 46.61
N ALA A 205 9.21 22.97 46.78
CA ALA A 205 9.85 22.24 45.71
C ALA A 205 8.92 21.15 45.16
N TRP A 206 8.74 21.13 43.85
CA TRP A 206 7.87 20.18 43.16
C TRP A 206 8.51 18.80 43.11
N VAL A 207 7.83 17.80 43.67
CA VAL A 207 8.29 16.41 43.66
C VAL A 207 7.78 15.71 42.42
N LYS A 208 8.68 15.38 41.49
CA LYS A 208 8.36 14.67 40.25
C LYS A 208 8.65 13.18 40.40
N THR A 209 7.73 12.33 39.98
CA THR A 209 7.90 10.88 39.90
C THR A 209 7.87 10.44 38.44
N GLU A 210 8.90 9.72 37.99
CA GLU A 210 8.98 9.13 36.65
C GLU A 210 7.97 7.99 36.50
N ILE A 211 7.23 7.96 35.39
CA ILE A 211 6.19 6.96 35.13
C ILE A 211 6.83 5.71 34.52
N LYS A 212 6.52 4.55 35.09
CA LYS A 212 7.03 3.23 34.69
C LYS A 212 5.97 2.44 33.94
N TYR A 213 6.38 1.39 33.23
CA TYR A 213 5.48 0.55 32.43
C TYR A 213 5.75 -0.94 32.64
N PRO A 214 5.49 -1.48 33.85
CA PRO A 214 5.92 -2.84 34.23
C PRO A 214 5.20 -3.98 33.49
N GLN A 215 4.10 -3.70 32.77
CA GLN A 215 3.26 -4.73 32.14
C GLN A 215 3.49 -4.95 30.64
N GLY A 216 4.57 -4.39 30.09
CA GLY A 216 5.07 -4.75 28.75
C GLY A 216 4.83 -3.71 27.66
N MET A 217 5.55 -3.91 26.56
CA MET A 217 5.60 -3.04 25.38
C MET A 217 4.74 -3.61 24.25
N SER A 218 4.05 -2.74 23.51
CA SER A 218 3.51 -3.13 22.20
C SER A 218 4.61 -3.14 21.13
N ILE A 219 5.58 -2.21 21.22
CA ILE A 219 6.71 -2.06 20.27
C ILE A 219 7.91 -1.48 21.03
N ASN A 220 9.12 -2.05 20.90
CA ASN A 220 10.35 -1.51 21.50
C ASN A 220 11.56 -1.66 20.56
N THR A 221 11.54 -0.92 19.46
CA THR A 221 12.60 -1.00 18.45
C THR A 221 13.97 -0.71 19.06
N ALA A 222 14.94 -1.57 18.78
CA ALA A 222 16.31 -1.47 19.29
C ALA A 222 16.43 -1.40 20.82
N ASN A 223 15.43 -1.89 21.56
CA ASN A 223 15.35 -1.77 23.02
C ASN A 223 15.46 -0.31 23.50
N GLY A 224 14.92 0.64 22.74
CA GLY A 224 15.03 2.07 23.04
C GLY A 224 14.35 2.48 24.35
N VAL A 225 13.34 1.74 24.83
CA VAL A 225 12.67 2.01 26.11
C VAL A 225 13.04 1.00 27.18
N ASP A 226 13.47 1.50 28.34
CA ASP A 226 13.63 0.73 29.58
C ASP A 226 12.34 0.79 30.40
N LEU A 227 11.72 -0.37 30.64
CA LEU A 227 10.45 -0.49 31.35
C LEU A 227 10.53 -0.22 32.85
N SER A 228 11.70 -0.45 33.44
CA SER A 228 11.92 -0.29 34.88
C SER A 228 12.00 1.19 35.28
N THR A 229 12.48 2.02 34.36
CA THR A 229 12.61 3.47 34.51
C THR A 229 11.55 4.24 33.71
N GLY A 230 10.98 3.65 32.66
CA GLY A 230 10.05 4.30 31.73
C GLY A 230 10.71 5.23 30.72
N ARG A 231 12.03 5.12 30.55
CA ARG A 231 12.84 6.02 29.71
C ARG A 231 12.99 5.51 28.31
N PHE A 232 12.68 6.35 27.33
CA PHE A 232 13.23 6.20 25.99
C PHE A 232 14.64 6.76 25.95
N THR A 233 15.59 6.05 25.33
CA THR A 233 16.96 6.50 25.04
C THR A 233 17.13 6.61 23.54
N ALA A 234 17.47 7.81 23.04
CA ALA A 234 17.67 8.04 21.61
C ALA A 234 18.89 7.25 21.12
N PRO A 235 18.74 6.29 20.20
CA PRO A 235 19.87 5.50 19.71
C PRO A 235 20.71 6.24 18.68
N THR A 236 20.18 7.29 18.06
CA THR A 236 20.89 8.17 17.12
C THR A 236 20.48 9.61 17.37
N GLU A 237 21.26 10.56 16.89
CA GLU A 237 20.86 11.96 16.87
C GLU A 237 19.69 12.21 15.90
N GLY A 238 18.74 13.07 16.28
CA GLY A 238 17.77 13.67 15.36
C GLY A 238 16.53 14.19 16.06
N TYR A 239 15.47 14.43 15.28
CA TYR A 239 14.16 14.86 15.79
C TYR A 239 13.25 13.67 16.06
N TYR A 240 12.64 13.69 17.24
CA TYR A 240 11.72 12.66 17.72
C TYR A 240 10.37 13.28 18.05
N MET A 241 9.29 12.67 17.57
CA MET A 241 7.94 12.96 18.04
C MET A 241 7.64 12.03 19.22
N VAL A 242 7.26 12.59 20.36
CA VAL A 242 6.90 11.84 21.56
C VAL A 242 5.52 12.27 22.02
N TYR A 243 4.73 11.30 22.44
CA TYR A 243 3.42 11.48 23.05
C TYR A 243 3.34 10.63 24.31
N GLY A 244 2.66 11.15 25.31
CA GLY A 244 2.34 10.43 26.52
C GLY A 244 0.94 10.75 27.03
N SER A 245 0.30 9.79 27.66
CA SER A 245 -0.96 9.98 28.40
C SER A 245 -0.92 9.27 29.73
N ALA A 246 -1.59 9.83 30.73
CA ALA A 246 -1.77 9.20 32.03
C ALA A 246 -3.09 9.63 32.67
N GLN A 247 -3.66 8.77 33.49
CA GLN A 247 -4.77 9.12 34.38
C GLN A 247 -4.25 9.23 35.82
N PHE A 248 -4.47 10.39 36.44
CA PHE A 248 -4.39 10.56 37.88
C PHE A 248 -5.66 9.99 38.51
N ASP A 249 -5.50 9.10 39.47
CA ASP A 249 -6.61 8.36 40.05
C ASP A 249 -6.32 8.02 41.51
N ASN A 250 -6.92 8.76 42.45
CA ASN A 250 -6.80 8.49 43.89
C ASN A 250 -7.92 7.61 44.45
N SER A 251 -8.69 6.90 43.62
CA SER A 251 -9.81 6.06 44.09
C SER A 251 -9.38 4.93 45.02
N GLU A 252 -8.13 4.47 44.93
CA GLU A 252 -7.54 3.42 45.79
C GLU A 252 -6.59 3.97 46.85
N VAL A 253 -6.34 5.28 46.87
CA VAL A 253 -5.57 5.92 47.94
C VAL A 253 -6.48 6.08 49.16
N ALA A 254 -6.01 5.67 50.34
CA ALA A 254 -6.79 5.74 51.57
C ALA A 254 -7.28 7.18 51.83
N GLY A 255 -8.59 7.32 52.09
CA GLY A 255 -9.24 8.63 52.27
C GLY A 255 -9.52 9.39 50.96
N GLN A 256 -9.21 8.80 49.80
CA GLN A 256 -9.49 9.31 48.45
C GLN A 256 -9.21 10.82 48.33
N PRO A 257 -7.98 11.27 48.63
CA PRO A 257 -7.68 12.69 48.70
C PRO A 257 -7.84 13.35 47.34
N ALA A 258 -8.54 14.48 47.30
CA ALA A 258 -8.61 15.32 46.12
C ALA A 258 -7.25 15.98 45.85
N PHE A 259 -6.93 16.11 44.56
CA PHE A 259 -5.80 16.88 44.07
C PHE A 259 -6.07 18.38 44.25
N ALA A 260 -5.13 19.09 44.89
CA ALA A 260 -5.03 20.54 44.81
C ALA A 260 -4.58 20.97 43.41
N TRP A 261 -3.61 20.23 42.88
CA TRP A 261 -3.19 20.29 41.49
C TRP A 261 -2.50 18.98 41.10
N CYS A 262 -2.48 18.68 39.81
CA CYS A 262 -1.68 17.59 39.25
C CYS A 262 -1.16 17.96 37.86
N VAL A 263 0.00 17.40 37.50
CA VAL A 263 0.70 17.73 36.27
C VAL A 263 1.37 16.52 35.67
N LEU A 264 1.16 16.34 34.37
CA LEU A 264 1.90 15.40 33.55
C LEU A 264 2.96 16.15 32.73
N TYR A 265 4.15 15.59 32.61
CA TYR A 265 5.28 16.16 31.88
C TYR A 265 5.84 15.18 30.85
N LEU A 266 6.39 15.70 29.75
CA LEU A 266 7.54 15.07 29.09
C LEU A 266 8.81 15.76 29.56
N VAL A 267 9.80 14.95 29.96
CA VAL A 267 11.07 15.45 30.49
C VAL A 267 12.22 14.83 29.70
N LYS A 268 13.08 15.69 29.16
CA LYS A 268 14.36 15.30 28.58
C LYS A 268 15.40 15.14 29.68
N ASN A 269 16.11 14.03 29.67
CA ASN A 269 17.18 13.68 30.61
C ASN A 269 16.74 13.72 32.08
N PHE A 270 15.64 13.04 32.41
CA PHE A 270 15.02 13.08 33.75
C PHE A 270 16.00 12.83 34.91
N ALA A 271 16.93 11.88 34.76
CA ALA A 271 17.92 11.51 35.78
C ALA A 271 19.16 12.42 35.85
N THR A 272 19.33 13.37 34.95
CA THR A 272 20.47 14.30 34.98
C THR A 272 20.01 15.70 35.31
N THR A 273 20.96 16.56 35.67
CA THR A 273 20.71 18.00 35.91
C THR A 273 21.44 18.80 34.83
N PRO A 274 20.75 19.72 34.13
CA PRO A 274 19.32 20.03 34.27
C PRO A 274 18.41 18.96 33.66
N ASN A 275 17.30 18.65 34.35
CA ASN A 275 16.20 17.90 33.72
C ASN A 275 15.30 18.90 32.98
N ASN A 276 15.20 18.75 31.66
CA ASN A 276 14.55 19.74 30.81
C ASN A 276 13.08 19.37 30.60
N GLN A 277 12.17 20.16 31.14
CA GLN A 277 10.74 20.02 30.87
C GLN A 277 10.46 20.44 29.42
N LEU A 278 9.96 19.51 28.62
CA LEU A 278 9.65 19.76 27.20
C LEU A 278 8.24 20.32 27.03
N VAL A 279 7.28 19.71 27.74
CA VAL A 279 5.86 20.07 27.71
C VAL A 279 5.22 19.63 29.02
N GLN A 280 4.14 20.31 29.41
CA GLN A 280 3.35 19.97 30.59
C GLN A 280 1.86 20.04 30.30
N ASN A 281 1.08 19.28 31.06
CA ASN A 281 -0.37 19.35 31.13
C ASN A 281 -0.76 19.54 32.59
N TYR A 282 -1.29 20.71 32.93
CA TYR A 282 -1.52 21.19 34.30
C TYR A 282 -3.01 21.26 34.61
N HIS A 283 -3.44 20.68 35.74
CA HIS A 283 -4.80 20.80 36.26
C HIS A 283 -4.79 21.40 37.66
N THR A 284 -5.72 22.33 37.90
CA THR A 284 -6.04 22.89 39.23
C THR A 284 -7.33 22.27 39.77
N ASN A 285 -7.30 21.81 41.02
CA ASN A 285 -8.46 21.28 41.73
C ASN A 285 -9.33 20.28 40.93
N PRO A 286 -8.76 19.26 40.24
CA PRO A 286 -9.55 18.37 39.39
C PRO A 286 -10.41 17.36 40.17
N GLY A 287 -10.39 17.37 41.52
CA GLY A 287 -11.03 16.36 42.35
C GLY A 287 -10.10 15.16 42.55
N ILE A 288 -10.65 13.93 42.52
CA ILE A 288 -9.87 12.70 42.75
C ILE A 288 -9.39 12.02 41.46
N PHE A 289 -9.82 12.53 40.30
CA PHE A 289 -9.45 12.04 38.98
C PHE A 289 -9.00 13.19 38.07
N ALA A 290 -7.99 12.95 37.25
CA ALA A 290 -7.65 13.83 36.13
C ALA A 290 -7.00 13.01 35.01
N SER A 291 -7.12 13.46 33.77
CA SER A 291 -6.40 12.86 32.64
C SER A 291 -5.45 13.88 32.05
N GLY A 292 -4.21 13.46 31.81
CA GLY A 292 -3.18 14.28 31.19
C GLY A 292 -2.76 13.68 29.86
N ILE A 293 -2.56 14.54 28.86
CA ILE A 293 -1.91 14.21 27.60
C ILE A 293 -0.80 15.23 27.36
N VAL A 294 0.37 14.75 26.96
CA VAL A 294 1.55 15.54 26.64
C VAL A 294 2.13 15.09 25.31
N SER A 295 2.57 16.03 24.47
CA SER A 295 3.27 15.71 23.23
C SER A 295 4.25 16.80 22.85
N ALA A 296 5.38 16.40 22.29
CA ALA A 296 6.40 17.31 21.80
C ALA A 296 7.20 16.68 20.66
N VAL A 297 7.64 17.53 19.73
CA VAL A 297 8.78 17.23 18.86
C VAL A 297 10.03 17.74 19.55
N VAL A 298 11.04 16.89 19.71
CA VAL A 298 12.27 17.21 20.44
C VAL A 298 13.49 16.73 19.67
N HIS A 299 14.53 17.56 19.59
CA HIS A 299 15.85 17.13 19.15
C HIS A 299 16.57 16.41 20.29
N LEU A 300 17.07 15.21 20.00
CA LEU A 300 17.83 14.38 20.92
C LEU A 300 19.15 14.00 20.25
N ASN A 301 20.25 14.14 20.99
CA ASN A 301 21.51 13.50 20.66
C ASN A 301 21.43 12.00 21.01
N ALA A 302 22.29 11.19 20.39
CA ALA A 302 22.42 9.79 20.77
C ALA A 302 22.74 9.65 22.27
N GLY A 303 22.01 8.79 22.97
CA GLY A 303 22.12 8.56 24.42
C GLY A 303 21.25 9.48 25.28
N GLU A 304 20.68 10.55 24.75
CA GLU A 304 19.75 11.39 25.51
C GLU A 304 18.41 10.68 25.72
N THR A 305 17.73 11.01 26.81
CA THR A 305 16.52 10.30 27.22
C THR A 305 15.29 11.19 27.24
N VAL A 306 14.12 10.59 27.03
CA VAL A 306 12.81 11.22 27.26
C VAL A 306 11.94 10.29 28.09
N SER A 307 11.28 10.85 29.09
CA SER A 307 10.37 10.13 30.00
C SER A 307 9.09 10.91 30.23
N MET A 308 8.02 10.18 30.55
CA MET A 308 6.90 10.81 31.26
C MET A 308 7.21 10.95 32.74
N ALA A 309 6.82 12.07 33.33
CA ALA A 309 6.85 12.27 34.77
C ALA A 309 5.57 12.92 35.25
N SER A 310 5.16 12.62 36.47
CA SER A 310 4.03 13.28 37.11
C SER A 310 4.46 14.02 38.36
N ALA A 311 3.73 15.07 38.72
CA ALA A 311 3.79 15.70 40.03
C ALA A 311 2.37 16.07 40.47
N ALA A 312 2.08 16.02 41.76
CA ALA A 312 0.79 16.46 42.29
C ALA A 312 0.91 16.96 43.73
N GLN A 313 -0.01 17.83 44.15
CA GLN A 313 -0.27 18.15 45.55
C GLN A 313 -1.71 17.78 45.88
N LEU A 314 -1.93 17.35 47.12
CA LEU A 314 -3.24 16.95 47.61
C LEU A 314 -3.80 17.99 48.57
N ASN A 315 -5.13 18.19 48.56
CA ASN A 315 -5.81 19.13 49.45
C ASN A 315 -5.68 18.75 50.94
N ASN A 316 -5.58 17.45 51.24
CA ASN A 316 -5.67 16.92 52.61
C ASN A 316 -4.37 16.27 53.11
N LEU A 317 -3.19 16.86 52.82
CA LEU A 317 -1.86 16.42 53.32
C LEU A 317 -1.53 14.92 53.14
N GLY A 318 -2.12 14.25 52.13
CA GLY A 318 -1.74 12.89 51.78
C GLY A 318 -0.29 12.86 51.26
N ALA A 319 0.49 11.86 51.67
CA ALA A 319 1.89 11.72 51.25
C ALA A 319 2.06 11.12 49.85
N GLN A 320 0.99 10.53 49.29
CA GLN A 320 1.05 9.77 48.04
C GLN A 320 -0.20 9.98 47.20
N TYR A 321 0.00 9.93 45.88
CA TYR A 321 -1.06 9.87 44.88
C TYR A 321 -0.79 8.75 43.89
N GLN A 322 -1.74 8.44 43.03
CA GLN A 322 -1.60 7.37 42.05
C GLN A 322 -1.77 7.86 40.61
N VAL A 323 -1.01 7.23 39.71
CA VAL A 323 -1.20 7.30 38.27
C VAL A 323 -1.45 5.92 37.68
N THR A 324 -2.34 5.85 36.69
CA THR A 324 -2.74 4.63 36.00
C THR A 324 -3.05 4.93 34.53
N ALA A 325 -3.46 3.92 33.77
CA ALA A 325 -3.84 4.05 32.36
C ALA A 325 -2.76 4.78 31.54
N THR A 326 -1.49 4.52 31.86
CA THR A 326 -0.39 5.31 31.30
C THR A 326 0.01 4.73 29.96
N SER A 327 0.32 5.59 28.99
CA SER A 327 0.94 5.16 27.74
C SER A 327 1.97 6.17 27.28
N ILE A 328 3.05 5.69 26.67
CA ILE A 328 4.00 6.56 25.98
C ILE A 328 4.31 5.93 24.63
N TYR A 329 4.28 6.74 23.58
CA TYR A 329 4.74 6.35 22.26
C TYR A 329 5.61 7.44 21.66
N GLY A 330 6.52 7.02 20.80
CA GLY A 330 7.35 7.96 20.06
C GLY A 330 8.10 7.30 18.93
N TYR A 331 8.59 8.14 18.02
CA TYR A 331 9.37 7.71 16.87
C TYR A 331 10.24 8.85 16.34
N LYS A 332 11.34 8.50 15.69
CA LYS A 332 12.19 9.45 14.98
C LYS A 332 11.47 9.94 13.72
N ILE A 333 11.46 11.25 13.49
CA ILE A 333 10.79 11.89 12.35
C ILE A 333 11.77 12.49 11.33
N ALA A 334 12.97 12.86 11.77
CA ALA A 334 14.02 13.41 10.92
C ALA A 334 15.40 13.24 11.57
N ASN A 335 16.46 13.34 10.75
CA ASN A 335 17.83 13.55 11.24
C ASN A 335 18.03 15.03 11.57
#